data_AF-A0A9D9GLS6-F1
#
_entry.id   AF-A0A9D9GLS6-F1
#
_cell.length_a   1.000
_cell.length_b   1.000
_cell.length_c   1.000
_cell.angle_alpha   90.00
_cell.angle_beta   90.00
_cell.angle_gamma   90.00
#
_symmetry.space_group_name_H-M   'P 1'
#
loop_
_entity.id
_entity.type
_entity.pdbx_description
1 polymer ?
#
loop_
_entity_poly.entity_id
_entity_poly.type
_entity_poly.pdbx_seq_one_letter_code
_entity_poly.pdbx_strand_id
1 'polypeptide(L)'
;MIILMESMSAKLMQHFGCDVTMTPFLDSLWNESLSFDNFYSVGNHTNQGIYSTLYGFPTVLSRNAMKGTDIPTYYGMPNVFAEKGYSTSFYMTHESQYDNMNAFLRTNGFKHIRSQEDYPRDSIVNSFGVSDGFLFDYALNELKTMQQPFFSVLLTISNHPPYVVPDWFDAHGWDAEYAIVLYADYCLKTFFEGMKRCGLYENTVFVFVADHGKIIGRPECEVAESFNHVPL
;
A
#
# COMPACT_ATOMS: atom_id res chain seq x y z
N MET A 1 -10.50 3.94 -4.78
CA MET A 1 -9.44 2.93 -4.64
C MET A 1 -8.35 3.51 -3.76
N ILE A 2 -7.84 2.72 -2.82
CA ILE A 2 -6.72 3.12 -1.96
C ILE A 2 -5.53 2.23 -2.27
N ILE A 3 -4.37 2.82 -2.48
CA ILE A 3 -3.09 2.12 -2.56
C ILE A 3 -2.35 2.46 -1.26
N LEU A 4 -2.22 1.46 -0.40
CA LEU A 4 -1.41 1.52 0.82
C LEU A 4 0.02 1.15 0.46
N MET A 5 0.92 2.13 0.52
CA MET A 5 2.31 1.99 0.09
C MET A 5 3.21 1.65 1.26
N GLU A 6 3.69 0.41 1.31
CA GLU A 6 4.58 -0.11 2.36
C GLU A 6 5.83 0.75 2.54
N SER A 7 6.06 1.20 3.79
CA SER A 7 7.31 1.84 4.23
C SER A 7 7.70 3.07 3.39
N MET A 8 6.75 3.71 2.71
CA MET A 8 7.02 4.81 1.78
C MET A 8 7.16 6.14 2.55
N SER A 9 8.40 6.53 2.84
CA SER A 9 8.71 7.81 3.47
C SER A 9 8.62 8.97 2.47
N ALA A 10 8.12 10.13 2.92
CA ALA A 10 8.21 11.36 2.14
C ALA A 10 9.65 11.70 1.73
N LYS A 11 10.65 11.40 2.59
CA LYS A 11 12.08 11.65 2.32
C LYS A 11 12.65 10.88 1.11
N LEU A 12 11.91 9.92 0.55
CA LEU A 12 12.30 9.19 -0.65
C LEU A 12 11.90 9.92 -1.95
N MET A 13 11.00 10.91 -1.87
CA MET A 13 10.54 11.66 -3.04
C MET A 13 11.35 12.93 -3.28
N GLN A 14 11.49 13.32 -4.54
CA GLN A 14 12.22 14.54 -4.89
C GLN A 14 11.51 15.80 -4.42
N HIS A 15 10.17 15.82 -4.43
CA HIS A 15 9.36 16.92 -3.89
C HIS A 15 9.77 17.29 -2.46
N PHE A 16 10.13 16.31 -1.64
CA PHE A 16 10.57 16.50 -0.26
C PHE A 16 12.09 16.59 -0.08
N GLY A 17 12.84 16.81 -1.18
CA GLY A 17 14.27 17.08 -1.15
C GLY A 17 15.17 15.85 -1.28
N CYS A 18 14.68 14.71 -1.78
CA CYS A 18 15.55 13.59 -2.14
C CYS A 18 16.43 13.97 -3.35
N ASP A 19 17.75 13.90 -3.20
CA ASP A 19 18.73 14.22 -4.25
C ASP A 19 18.73 13.20 -5.41
N VAL A 20 18.06 12.06 -5.21
CA VAL A 20 18.00 10.95 -6.17
C VAL A 20 16.55 10.76 -6.59
N THR A 21 16.30 10.62 -7.89
CA THR A 21 14.97 10.34 -8.44
C THR A 21 14.56 8.88 -8.17
N MET A 22 14.07 8.59 -6.96
CA MET A 22 13.60 7.24 -6.59
C MET A 22 12.12 7.02 -6.92
N THR A 23 11.31 8.08 -7.02
CA THR A 23 9.86 7.96 -7.22
C THR A 23 9.31 8.88 -8.31
N PRO A 24 9.86 8.81 -9.54
CA PRO A 24 9.48 9.72 -10.62
C PRO A 24 7.98 9.73 -10.93
N PHE A 25 7.27 8.61 -10.74
CA PHE A 25 5.83 8.56 -10.97
C PHE A 25 5.04 9.24 -9.85
N LEU A 26 5.31 8.95 -8.58
CA LEU A 26 4.67 9.67 -7.47
C LEU A 26 4.98 11.17 -7.50
N ASP A 27 6.22 11.56 -7.79
CA ASP A 27 6.61 12.97 -7.97
C ASP A 27 5.82 13.63 -9.13
N SER A 28 5.52 12.88 -10.20
CA SER A 28 4.67 13.39 -11.28
C SER A 28 3.21 13.58 -10.84
N LEU A 29 2.65 12.63 -10.08
CA LEU A 29 1.29 12.72 -9.57
C LEU A 29 1.09 13.88 -8.61
N TRP A 30 2.12 14.24 -7.84
CA TRP A 30 2.07 15.36 -6.92
C TRP A 30 1.57 16.66 -7.57
N ASN A 31 2.02 16.92 -8.80
CA ASN A 31 1.70 18.13 -9.56
C ASN A 31 0.31 18.08 -10.24
N GLU A 32 -0.31 16.90 -10.29
CA GLU A 32 -1.59 16.66 -10.95
C GLU A 32 -2.72 16.30 -9.96
N SER A 33 -2.42 16.25 -8.66
CA SER A 33 -3.31 15.73 -7.62
C SER A 33 -3.54 16.73 -6.49
N LEU A 34 -4.53 16.43 -5.63
CA LEU A 34 -4.62 17.06 -4.32
C LEU A 34 -3.62 16.36 -3.39
N SER A 35 -2.53 17.06 -3.07
CA SER A 35 -1.39 16.52 -2.33
C SER A 35 -1.16 17.30 -1.03
N PHE A 36 -0.59 16.65 -0.01
CA PHE A 36 -0.43 17.26 1.32
C PHE A 36 1.03 17.26 1.79
N ASP A 37 1.63 18.46 1.92
CA ASP A 37 3.04 18.60 2.36
C ASP A 37 3.28 18.08 3.78
N ASN A 38 2.25 18.13 4.64
CA ASN A 38 2.34 17.84 6.07
C ASN A 38 1.36 16.72 6.44
N PHE A 39 1.61 15.51 5.90
CA PHE A 39 0.83 14.33 6.22
C PHE A 39 1.68 13.31 6.99
N TYR A 40 1.11 12.77 8.07
CA TYR A 40 1.84 11.92 9.01
C TYR A 40 1.07 10.63 9.29
N SER A 41 1.73 9.48 9.18
CA SER A 41 1.18 8.21 9.63
C SER A 41 0.96 8.25 11.14
N VAL A 42 -0.07 7.54 11.61
CA VAL A 42 -0.38 7.48 13.04
C VAL A 42 0.67 6.69 13.83
N GLY A 43 1.49 5.91 13.14
CA GLY A 43 2.65 5.27 13.72
C GLY A 43 3.41 4.49 12.66
N ASN A 44 3.99 3.37 13.04
CA ASN A 44 5.20 2.86 12.41
C ASN A 44 5.14 1.39 11.94
N HIS A 45 3.93 0.90 11.73
CA HIS A 45 3.70 -0.47 11.29
C HIS A 45 2.44 -0.52 10.45
N THR A 46 2.45 -1.34 9.41
CA THR A 46 1.33 -1.57 8.49
C THR A 46 -0.02 -1.77 9.16
N ASN A 47 -0.08 -2.50 10.29
CA ASN A 47 -1.34 -2.68 11.01
C ASN A 47 -1.97 -1.37 11.47
N GLN A 48 -1.16 -0.39 11.87
CA GLN A 48 -1.60 0.91 12.33
C GLN A 48 -2.06 1.75 11.13
N GLY A 49 -1.33 1.71 10.02
CA GLY A 49 -1.70 2.39 8.77
C GLY A 49 -3.01 1.88 8.17
N ILE A 50 -3.22 0.56 8.12
CA ILE A 50 -4.50 -0.06 7.71
C ILE A 50 -5.62 0.42 8.64
N TYR A 51 -5.40 0.29 9.94
CA TYR A 51 -6.42 0.57 10.94
C TYR A 51 -6.86 2.05 10.93
N SER A 52 -5.92 2.99 10.89
CA SER A 52 -6.24 4.42 10.87
C SER A 52 -6.84 4.85 9.54
N THR A 53 -6.31 4.39 8.42
CA THR A 53 -6.77 4.81 7.09
C THR A 53 -8.19 4.34 6.82
N LEU A 54 -8.50 3.09 7.17
CA LEU A 54 -9.78 2.48 6.81
C LEU A 54 -10.90 2.74 7.82
N TYR A 55 -10.56 2.99 9.09
CA TYR A 55 -11.55 3.12 10.17
C TYR A 55 -11.48 4.47 10.90
N GLY A 56 -10.47 5.31 10.63
CA GLY A 56 -10.36 6.65 11.23
C GLY A 56 -10.01 6.64 12.72
N PHE A 57 -9.46 5.53 13.24
CA PHE A 57 -9.08 5.42 14.65
C PHE A 57 -7.59 5.73 14.86
N PRO A 58 -7.23 6.35 16.00
CA PRO A 58 -5.83 6.57 16.35
C PRO A 58 -5.12 5.24 16.65
N THR A 59 -3.80 5.24 16.54
CA THR A 59 -3.00 4.06 16.90
C THR A 59 -3.08 3.77 18.40
N VAL A 60 -3.07 2.47 18.73
CA VAL A 60 -2.86 1.99 20.11
C VAL A 60 -1.42 1.49 20.17
N LEU A 61 -0.45 2.40 20.37
CA LEU A 61 1.00 2.09 20.28
C LEU A 61 1.44 0.87 21.08
N SER A 62 0.75 0.55 22.17
CA SER A 62 1.06 -0.59 23.04
C SER A 62 0.56 -1.94 22.54
N ARG A 63 -0.27 -2.01 21.49
CA ARG A 63 -0.89 -3.26 21.01
C ARG A 63 -1.28 -3.18 19.53
N ASN A 64 -1.02 -4.25 18.79
CA ASN A 64 -1.64 -4.42 17.46
C ASN A 64 -3.17 -4.58 17.63
N ALA A 65 -3.92 -3.58 17.14
CA ALA A 65 -5.38 -3.51 17.25
C ALA A 65 -6.13 -4.58 16.44
N MET A 66 -5.48 -5.20 15.47
CA MET A 66 -6.02 -6.32 14.70
C MET A 66 -5.82 -7.67 15.42
N LYS A 67 -4.90 -7.78 16.39
CA LYS A 67 -4.61 -9.03 17.11
C LYS A 67 -5.49 -9.22 18.34
N GLY A 68 -6.07 -10.41 18.48
CA GLY A 68 -6.83 -10.84 19.65
C GLY A 68 -7.60 -12.13 19.38
N THR A 69 -7.99 -12.85 20.44
CA THR A 69 -8.92 -13.98 20.35
C THR A 69 -10.32 -13.51 19.96
N ASP A 70 -10.74 -12.38 20.51
CA ASP A 70 -11.91 -11.65 20.05
C ASP A 70 -11.46 -10.58 19.06
N ILE A 71 -11.91 -10.71 17.81
CA ILE A 71 -11.59 -9.75 16.76
C ILE A 71 -12.46 -8.52 16.99
N PRO A 72 -11.87 -7.35 17.28
CA PRO A 72 -12.65 -6.15 17.50
C PRO A 72 -13.40 -5.73 16.22
N THR A 73 -14.67 -5.38 16.40
CA THR A 73 -15.50 -4.82 15.34
C THR A 73 -15.36 -3.31 15.30
N TYR A 74 -15.09 -2.80 14.11
CA TYR A 74 -15.00 -1.39 13.77
C TYR A 74 -15.94 -1.11 12.61
N TYR A 75 -16.36 0.14 12.53
CA TYR A 75 -17.17 0.64 11.45
C TYR A 75 -16.35 1.67 10.68
N GLY A 76 -16.07 1.40 9.41
CA GLY A 76 -15.19 2.23 8.58
C GLY A 76 -15.59 2.24 7.12
N MET A 77 -14.65 2.67 6.27
CA MET A 77 -14.86 2.80 4.82
C MET A 77 -15.43 1.52 4.19
N PRO A 78 -14.95 0.29 4.49
CA PRO A 78 -15.49 -0.91 3.87
C PRO A 78 -16.98 -1.11 4.19
N ASN A 79 -17.40 -0.87 5.44
CA ASN A 79 -18.79 -0.97 5.84
C ASN A 79 -19.65 0.07 5.12
N VAL A 80 -19.21 1.34 5.13
CA VAL A 80 -19.93 2.45 4.50
C VAL A 80 -20.12 2.21 3.00
N PHE A 81 -19.07 1.78 2.30
CA PHE A 81 -19.16 1.49 0.87
C PHE A 81 -20.04 0.27 0.58
N ALA A 82 -19.94 -0.80 1.37
CA ALA A 82 -20.78 -1.98 1.21
C ALA A 82 -22.28 -1.64 1.38
N GLU A 83 -22.65 -0.81 2.37
CA GLU A 83 -24.03 -0.35 2.57
C GLU A 83 -24.55 0.50 1.41
N LYS A 84 -23.67 1.16 0.66
CA LYS A 84 -24.00 1.88 -0.57
C LYS A 84 -23.99 1.00 -1.82
N GLY A 85 -23.84 -0.32 -1.66
CA GLY A 85 -23.89 -1.30 -2.75
C GLY A 85 -22.58 -1.46 -3.51
N TYR A 86 -21.44 -1.01 -2.96
CA TYR A 86 -20.14 -1.20 -3.59
C TYR A 86 -19.60 -2.61 -3.33
N SER A 87 -18.88 -3.17 -4.31
CA SER A 87 -18.02 -4.33 -4.10
C SER A 87 -16.81 -3.93 -3.25
N THR A 88 -16.57 -4.58 -2.11
CA THR A 88 -15.40 -4.31 -1.26
C THR A 88 -14.33 -5.38 -1.42
N SER A 89 -13.10 -4.96 -1.74
CA SER A 89 -11.97 -5.87 -1.93
C SER A 89 -10.67 -5.36 -1.29
N PHE A 90 -9.88 -6.28 -0.75
CA PHE A 90 -8.54 -6.03 -0.25
C PHE A 90 -7.55 -6.98 -0.95
N TYR A 91 -6.46 -6.45 -1.49
CA TYR A 91 -5.40 -7.22 -2.14
C TYR A 91 -4.10 -7.01 -1.36
N MET A 92 -3.42 -8.10 -1.02
CA MET A 92 -2.12 -8.09 -0.33
C MET A 92 -1.21 -9.13 -0.96
N THR A 93 0.10 -8.91 -0.86
CA THR A 93 1.11 -9.80 -1.45
C THR A 93 1.38 -11.07 -0.62
N HIS A 94 1.31 -10.93 0.70
CA HIS A 94 1.75 -11.91 1.68
C HIS A 94 0.59 -12.80 2.16
N GLU A 95 0.91 -13.73 3.05
CA GLU A 95 -0.06 -14.61 3.69
C GLU A 95 -1.14 -13.80 4.42
N SER A 96 -2.39 -14.24 4.28
CA SER A 96 -3.55 -13.51 4.79
C SER A 96 -3.57 -13.38 6.32
N GLN A 97 -2.94 -14.32 7.04
CA GLN A 97 -2.92 -14.34 8.49
C GLN A 97 -1.81 -13.49 9.11
N TYR A 98 -0.91 -12.92 8.30
CA TYR A 98 0.06 -11.98 8.81
C TYR A 98 -0.66 -10.84 9.54
N ASP A 99 -0.23 -10.57 10.77
CA ASP A 99 -0.87 -9.60 11.66
C ASP A 99 -2.38 -9.78 11.91
N ASN A 100 -2.91 -10.99 11.69
CA ASN A 100 -4.35 -11.32 11.80
C ASN A 100 -5.23 -10.56 10.79
N MET A 101 -4.66 -10.12 9.65
CA MET A 101 -5.34 -9.29 8.66
C MET A 101 -6.59 -9.94 8.09
N ASN A 102 -6.56 -11.23 7.72
CA ASN A 102 -7.71 -11.92 7.13
C ASN A 102 -8.94 -11.84 8.03
N ALA A 103 -8.76 -12.26 9.29
CA ALA A 103 -9.85 -12.32 10.24
C ALA A 103 -10.38 -10.91 10.57
N PHE A 104 -9.47 -9.95 10.75
CA PHE A 104 -9.80 -8.55 10.99
C PHE A 104 -10.56 -7.91 9.82
N LEU A 105 -10.04 -7.98 8.60
CA LEU A 105 -10.61 -7.33 7.42
C LEU A 105 -11.98 -7.91 7.05
N ARG A 106 -12.16 -9.24 7.15
CA ARG A 106 -13.47 -9.89 6.93
C ARG A 106 -14.50 -9.48 7.96
N THR A 107 -14.11 -9.46 9.24
CA THR A 107 -14.98 -9.02 10.34
C THR A 107 -15.44 -7.57 10.14
N ASN A 108 -14.61 -6.75 9.50
CA ASN A 108 -14.79 -5.31 9.40
C ASN A 108 -15.15 -4.82 7.98
N GLY A 109 -15.85 -5.66 7.20
CA GLY A 109 -16.61 -5.21 6.02
C GLY A 109 -15.99 -5.49 4.65
N PHE A 110 -14.82 -6.12 4.57
CA PHE A 110 -14.30 -6.60 3.29
C PHE A 110 -14.92 -7.95 2.91
N LYS A 111 -15.56 -7.98 1.75
CA LYS A 111 -16.17 -9.21 1.20
C LYS A 111 -15.15 -10.08 0.46
N HIS A 112 -14.27 -9.43 -0.30
CA HIS A 112 -13.24 -10.11 -1.08
C HIS A 112 -11.87 -9.77 -0.50
N ILE A 113 -11.06 -10.80 -0.24
CA ILE A 113 -9.66 -10.65 0.17
C ILE A 113 -8.86 -11.55 -0.74
N ARG A 114 -7.82 -11.00 -1.34
CA ARG A 114 -6.82 -11.70 -2.15
C ARG A 114 -5.47 -11.58 -1.47
N SER A 115 -4.82 -12.72 -1.29
CA SER A 115 -3.55 -12.85 -0.57
C SER A 115 -2.69 -13.93 -1.22
N GLN A 116 -1.51 -14.21 -0.65
CA GLN A 116 -0.58 -15.22 -1.16
C GLN A 116 -1.24 -16.58 -1.46
N GLU A 117 -2.24 -16.98 -0.67
CA GLU A 117 -2.95 -18.24 -0.82
C GLU A 117 -3.80 -18.32 -2.11
N ASP A 118 -4.15 -17.17 -2.72
CA ASP A 118 -4.88 -17.08 -3.99
C ASP A 118 -3.95 -17.03 -5.22
N TYR A 119 -2.62 -16.95 -5.01
CA TYR A 119 -1.64 -16.74 -6.07
C TYR A 119 -0.91 -18.05 -6.46
N PRO A 120 -0.42 -18.17 -7.71
CA PRO A 120 0.43 -19.29 -8.10
C PRO A 120 1.69 -19.33 -7.24
N ARG A 121 2.04 -20.51 -6.73
CA ARG A 121 3.22 -20.69 -5.86
C ARG A 121 4.52 -20.24 -6.53
N ASP A 122 4.64 -20.43 -7.84
CA ASP A 122 5.83 -20.06 -8.63
C ASP A 122 5.97 -18.54 -8.82
N SER A 123 4.99 -17.74 -8.39
CA SER A 123 5.04 -16.28 -8.40
C SER A 123 5.56 -15.69 -7.08
N ILE A 124 5.73 -16.51 -6.04
CA ILE A 124 6.25 -16.08 -4.73
C ILE A 124 7.75 -15.82 -4.85
N VAL A 125 8.19 -14.62 -4.48
CA VAL A 125 9.58 -14.18 -4.62
C VAL A 125 10.35 -14.20 -3.29
N ASN A 126 9.67 -14.11 -2.15
CA ASN A 126 10.27 -14.21 -0.81
C ASN A 126 9.23 -14.60 0.26
N SER A 127 9.60 -14.50 1.54
CA SER A 127 8.71 -14.79 2.69
C SER A 127 7.49 -13.86 2.82
N PHE A 128 7.47 -12.75 2.07
CA PHE A 128 6.37 -11.80 2.00
C PHE A 128 5.54 -11.95 0.72
N GLY A 129 5.71 -13.06 0.00
CA GLY A 129 4.83 -13.45 -1.09
C GLY A 129 5.29 -12.94 -2.45
N VAL A 130 4.33 -12.41 -3.21
CA VAL A 130 4.52 -11.95 -4.59
C VAL A 130 5.04 -10.50 -4.64
N SER A 131 5.58 -10.07 -5.77
CA SER A 131 6.02 -8.68 -5.95
C SER A 131 4.85 -7.70 -6.13
N ASP A 132 5.11 -6.40 -5.98
CA ASP A 132 4.11 -5.34 -6.22
C ASP A 132 3.61 -5.37 -7.67
N GLY A 133 4.49 -5.64 -8.63
CA GLY A 133 4.10 -5.77 -10.04
C GLY A 133 3.07 -6.89 -10.24
N PHE A 134 3.29 -8.05 -9.61
CA PHE A 134 2.32 -9.14 -9.65
C PHE A 134 1.00 -8.74 -8.97
N LEU A 135 1.05 -8.13 -7.77
CA LEU A 135 -0.13 -7.68 -7.05
C LEU A 135 -1.00 -6.77 -7.92
N PHE A 136 -0.39 -5.77 -8.54
CA PHE A 136 -1.09 -4.81 -9.37
C PHE A 136 -1.67 -5.45 -10.63
N ASP A 137 -0.92 -6.32 -11.31
CA ASP A 137 -1.41 -7.02 -12.50
C ASP A 137 -2.59 -7.95 -12.17
N TYR A 138 -2.49 -8.67 -11.06
CA TYR A 138 -3.57 -9.54 -10.57
C TYR A 138 -4.82 -8.72 -10.22
N ALA A 139 -4.65 -7.66 -9.42
CA ALA A 139 -5.75 -6.79 -9.02
C ALA A 139 -6.41 -6.13 -10.23
N LEU A 140 -5.63 -5.61 -11.18
CA LEU A 140 -6.15 -5.01 -12.41
C LEU A 140 -7.02 -5.99 -13.21
N ASN A 141 -6.65 -7.28 -13.26
CA ASN A 141 -7.43 -8.28 -13.97
C ASN A 141 -8.75 -8.62 -13.27
N GLU A 142 -8.77 -8.72 -11.94
CA GLU A 142 -10.01 -8.90 -11.17
C GLU A 142 -10.91 -7.66 -11.28
N LEU A 143 -10.34 -6.45 -11.24
CA LEU A 143 -11.10 -5.19 -11.27
C LEU A 143 -11.84 -4.97 -12.59
N LYS A 144 -11.31 -5.45 -13.72
CA LYS A 144 -11.96 -5.36 -15.05
C LYS A 144 -13.32 -6.07 -15.09
N THR A 145 -13.49 -7.11 -14.30
CA THR A 145 -14.72 -7.94 -14.26
C THR A 145 -15.50 -7.77 -12.96
N MET A 146 -14.97 -6.99 -12.01
CA MET A 146 -15.63 -6.71 -10.74
C MET A 146 -16.90 -5.89 -10.95
N GLN A 147 -17.95 -6.21 -10.18
CA GLN A 147 -19.18 -5.44 -10.17
C GLN A 147 -18.89 -4.02 -9.68
N GLN A 148 -19.15 -3.03 -10.54
CA GLN A 148 -19.06 -1.61 -10.22
C GLN A 148 -20.37 -1.12 -9.54
N PRO A 149 -20.28 -0.13 -8.64
CA PRO A 149 -19.05 0.52 -8.20
C PRO A 149 -18.26 -0.34 -7.21
N PHE A 150 -16.93 -0.12 -7.10
CA PHE A 150 -16.07 -0.86 -6.19
C PHE A 150 -15.28 0.05 -5.24
N PHE A 151 -15.00 -0.48 -4.07
CA PHE A 151 -14.04 0.04 -3.10
C PHE A 151 -12.94 -1.02 -2.91
N SER A 152 -11.77 -0.75 -3.45
CA SER A 152 -10.62 -1.65 -3.43
C SER A 152 -9.44 -1.03 -2.72
N VAL A 153 -8.78 -1.82 -1.89
CA VAL A 153 -7.53 -1.46 -1.21
C VAL A 153 -6.44 -2.43 -1.68
N LEU A 154 -5.31 -1.89 -2.13
CA LEU A 154 -4.13 -2.66 -2.52
C LEU A 154 -3.00 -2.30 -1.56
N LEU A 155 -2.47 -3.29 -0.86
CA LEU A 155 -1.34 -3.13 0.05
C LEU A 155 -0.06 -3.66 -0.62
N THR A 156 0.88 -2.78 -0.90
CA THR A 156 2.18 -3.14 -1.46
C THR A 156 3.09 -3.75 -0.40
N ILE A 157 4.22 -4.34 -0.81
CA ILE A 157 5.20 -4.92 0.13
C ILE A 157 6.66 -4.78 -0.31
N SER A 158 6.91 -4.47 -1.59
CA SER A 158 8.25 -4.67 -2.16
C SER A 158 9.31 -3.82 -1.47
N ASN A 159 8.96 -2.61 -1.00
CA ASN A 159 9.81 -1.76 -0.15
C ASN A 159 9.95 -2.29 1.30
N HIS A 160 10.14 -3.60 1.46
CA HIS A 160 10.38 -4.29 2.73
C HIS A 160 11.52 -5.33 2.57
N PRO A 161 12.42 -5.48 3.57
CA PRO A 161 13.48 -6.48 3.50
C PRO A 161 12.93 -7.92 3.54
N PRO A 162 13.59 -8.92 2.90
CA PRO A 162 14.79 -8.78 2.08
C PRO A 162 14.42 -8.26 0.69
N TYR A 163 14.90 -7.07 0.33
CA TYR A 163 14.51 -6.35 -0.89
C TYR A 163 14.80 -7.19 -2.15
N VAL A 164 13.75 -7.63 -2.86
CA VAL A 164 13.86 -8.44 -4.08
C VAL A 164 13.56 -7.58 -5.30
N VAL A 165 14.62 -7.06 -5.92
CA VAL A 165 14.53 -6.34 -7.20
C VAL A 165 14.65 -7.36 -8.33
N PRO A 166 13.72 -7.42 -9.30
CA PRO A 166 13.82 -8.36 -10.41
C PRO A 166 15.04 -8.09 -11.31
N ASP A 167 15.69 -9.14 -11.80
CA ASP A 167 16.91 -9.05 -12.63
C ASP A 167 16.75 -8.22 -13.92
N TRP A 168 15.53 -8.13 -14.45
CA TRP A 168 15.22 -7.36 -15.65
C TRP A 168 15.05 -5.86 -15.39
N PHE A 169 14.91 -5.46 -14.13
CA PHE A 169 14.71 -4.08 -13.73
C PHE A 169 16.06 -3.35 -13.63
N ASP A 170 16.16 -2.17 -14.24
CA ASP A 170 17.38 -1.37 -14.16
C ASP A 170 17.49 -0.74 -12.76
N ALA A 171 18.35 -1.34 -11.93
CA ALA A 171 18.64 -0.86 -10.58
C ALA A 171 19.56 0.38 -10.55
N HIS A 172 20.03 0.87 -11.71
CA HIS A 172 20.98 1.99 -11.81
C HIS A 172 22.27 1.82 -10.99
N GLY A 173 22.66 0.57 -10.73
CA GLY A 173 23.80 0.23 -9.88
C GLY A 173 23.60 0.57 -8.40
N TRP A 174 22.38 0.89 -7.96
CA TRP A 174 22.06 1.13 -6.56
C TRP A 174 21.97 -0.16 -5.76
N ASP A 175 22.16 -0.05 -4.45
CA ASP A 175 21.85 -1.13 -3.53
C ASP A 175 20.36 -1.49 -3.59
N ALA A 176 20.04 -2.75 -3.32
CA ALA A 176 18.68 -3.28 -3.43
C ALA A 176 17.66 -2.47 -2.62
N GLU A 177 18.04 -1.93 -1.45
CA GLU A 177 17.19 -1.09 -0.60
C GLU A 177 16.71 0.21 -1.28
N TYR A 178 17.50 0.77 -2.20
CA TYR A 178 17.14 1.97 -2.95
C TYR A 178 16.48 1.61 -4.29
N ALA A 179 17.04 0.62 -5.00
CA ALA A 179 16.49 0.16 -6.28
C ALA A 179 15.05 -0.38 -6.15
N ILE A 180 14.71 -0.97 -5.00
CA ILE A 180 13.36 -1.48 -4.75
C ILE A 180 12.30 -0.40 -4.61
N VAL A 181 12.67 0.81 -4.17
CA VAL A 181 11.75 1.97 -4.11
C VAL A 181 11.39 2.40 -5.53
N LEU A 182 12.39 2.48 -6.41
CA LEU A 182 12.18 2.78 -7.83
C LEU A 182 11.37 1.68 -8.52
N TYR A 183 11.59 0.42 -8.17
CA TYR A 183 10.77 -0.70 -8.66
C TYR A 183 9.30 -0.57 -8.21
N ALA A 184 9.04 -0.25 -6.94
CA ALA A 184 7.69 -0.07 -6.42
C ALA A 184 6.96 1.09 -7.13
N ASP A 185 7.64 2.22 -7.35
CA ASP A 185 7.13 3.37 -8.11
C ASP A 185 6.83 3.00 -9.58
N TYR A 186 7.72 2.24 -10.22
CA TYR A 186 7.50 1.70 -11.57
C TYR A 186 6.26 0.78 -11.65
N CYS A 187 6.07 -0.10 -10.66
CA CYS A 187 4.91 -0.97 -10.59
C CYS A 187 3.61 -0.16 -10.45
N LEU A 188 3.64 0.88 -9.62
CA LEU A 188 2.52 1.80 -9.45
C LEU A 188 2.16 2.53 -10.75
N LYS A 189 3.17 3.04 -11.47
CA LYS A 189 3.00 3.65 -12.80
C LYS A 189 2.32 2.70 -13.77
N THR A 190 2.81 1.47 -13.84
CA THR A 190 2.33 0.44 -14.77
C THR A 190 0.87 0.06 -14.46
N PHE A 191 0.53 -0.06 -13.18
CA PHE A 191 -0.84 -0.25 -12.71
C PHE A 191 -1.76 0.90 -13.14
N PHE A 192 -1.34 2.14 -12.88
CA PHE A 192 -2.12 3.33 -13.18
C PHE A 192 -2.37 3.51 -14.68
N GLU A 193 -1.35 3.27 -15.50
CA GLU A 193 -1.52 3.21 -16.96
C GLU A 193 -2.42 2.05 -17.38
N GLY A 194 -2.36 0.91 -16.69
CA GLY A 194 -3.27 -0.21 -16.90
C GLY A 194 -4.74 0.16 -16.64
N MET A 195 -5.01 0.89 -15.56
CA MET A 195 -6.33 1.43 -15.23
C MET A 195 -6.83 2.41 -16.31
N LYS A 196 -5.93 3.23 -16.88
CA LYS A 196 -6.24 4.10 -18.04
C LYS A 196 -6.62 3.27 -19.27
N ARG A 197 -5.79 2.29 -19.63
CA ARG A 197 -6.00 1.44 -20.82
C ARG A 197 -7.30 0.63 -20.76
N CYS A 198 -7.71 0.17 -19.58
CA CYS A 198 -8.95 -0.61 -19.44
C CYS A 198 -10.20 0.25 -19.18
N GLY A 199 -10.07 1.58 -19.16
CA GLY A 199 -11.20 2.50 -18.99
C GLY A 199 -11.71 2.67 -17.55
N LEU A 200 -11.03 2.08 -16.55
CA LEU A 200 -11.41 2.24 -15.14
C LEU A 200 -10.90 3.54 -14.52
N TYR A 201 -9.92 4.21 -15.15
CA TYR A 201 -9.33 5.45 -14.65
C TYR A 201 -10.33 6.59 -14.48
N GLU A 202 -11.12 6.89 -15.53
CA GLU A 202 -11.96 8.09 -15.60
C GLU A 202 -13.04 8.18 -14.50
N ASN A 203 -13.46 7.03 -13.95
CA ASN A 203 -14.50 6.96 -12.93
C ASN A 203 -13.99 6.35 -11.61
N THR A 204 -12.69 6.45 -11.35
CA THR A 204 -12.08 5.99 -10.10
C THR A 204 -11.38 7.15 -9.40
N VAL A 205 -11.76 7.39 -8.14
CA VAL A 205 -10.93 8.21 -7.23
C VAL A 205 -9.79 7.34 -6.72
N PHE A 206 -8.56 7.77 -6.95
CA PHE A 206 -7.35 7.14 -6.43
C PHE A 206 -6.87 7.90 -5.19
N VAL A 207 -6.48 7.15 -4.17
CA VAL A 207 -5.79 7.66 -2.98
C VAL A 207 -4.52 6.85 -2.83
N PHE A 208 -3.37 7.51 -2.97
CA PHE A 208 -2.06 6.91 -2.71
C PHE A 208 -1.63 7.39 -1.34
N VAL A 209 -1.42 6.48 -0.41
CA VAL A 209 -1.05 6.85 0.96
C VAL A 209 -0.10 5.81 1.52
N ALA A 210 0.98 6.24 2.15
CA ALA A 210 1.83 5.27 2.85
C ALA A 210 1.15 4.79 4.14
N ASP A 211 1.36 3.54 4.49
CA ASP A 211 0.93 2.99 5.78
C ASP A 211 1.79 3.52 6.94
N HIS A 212 3.09 3.66 6.68
CA HIS A 212 4.11 4.36 7.48
C HIS A 212 5.34 4.65 6.61
N GLY A 213 6.30 5.39 7.16
CA GLY A 213 7.58 5.63 6.51
C GLY A 213 8.63 4.55 6.85
N LYS A 214 9.89 4.82 6.49
CA LYS A 214 11.06 4.05 6.90
C LYS A 214 12.13 4.96 7.47
N ILE A 215 13.05 4.42 8.27
CA ILE A 215 14.16 5.23 8.80
C ILE A 215 15.12 5.54 7.63
N ILE A 216 15.26 6.82 7.30
CA ILE A 216 16.17 7.32 6.27
C ILE A 216 17.22 8.16 6.97
N GLY A 217 18.49 7.75 6.83
CA GLY A 217 19.60 8.42 7.47
C GLY A 217 19.53 8.36 9.00
N ARG A 218 20.09 9.38 9.65
CA ARG A 218 20.12 9.46 11.12
C ARG A 218 18.91 10.27 11.62
N PRO A 219 18.11 9.76 12.57
CA PRO A 219 17.06 10.54 13.20
C PRO A 219 17.60 11.82 13.86
N GLU A 220 16.94 12.95 13.61
CA GLU A 220 17.30 14.26 14.18
C GLU A 220 16.65 14.49 15.56
N CYS A 221 15.59 13.74 15.87
CA CYS A 221 14.87 13.77 17.14
C CYS A 221 14.40 12.36 17.54
N GLU A 222 13.80 12.22 18.72
CA GLU A 222 13.36 10.93 19.28
C GLU A 222 12.34 10.21 18.39
N VAL A 223 11.50 10.97 17.68
CA VAL A 223 10.55 10.45 16.69
C VAL A 223 11.12 10.75 15.31
N ALA A 224 11.75 9.75 14.69
CA ALA A 224 12.30 9.90 13.35
C ALA A 224 11.21 10.39 12.37
N GLU A 225 11.38 11.61 11.85
CA GLU A 225 10.42 12.21 10.92
C GLU A 225 10.21 11.33 9.70
N SER A 226 11.28 10.75 9.13
CA SER A 226 11.18 9.87 7.97
C SER A 226 10.31 8.63 8.21
N PHE A 227 10.06 8.28 9.47
CA PHE A 227 9.26 7.12 9.85
C PHE A 227 7.76 7.42 9.88
N ASN A 228 7.37 8.70 9.98
CA ASN A 228 5.97 9.10 10.05
C ASN A 228 5.55 10.15 9.02
N HIS A 229 6.44 11.03 8.55
CA HIS A 229 6.15 11.93 7.42
C HIS A 229 6.09 11.12 6.14
N VAL A 230 4.90 11.05 5.56
CA VAL A 230 4.58 10.14 4.45
C VAL A 230 3.72 10.84 3.40
N PRO A 231 3.79 10.43 2.12
CA PRO A 231 2.96 10.99 1.07
C PRO A 231 1.47 10.64 1.24
N LEU A 232 0.64 11.63 0.90
CA LEU A 232 -0.80 11.53 0.62
C LEU A 232 -1.15 12.48 -0.53
#